data_AF-A0AAE3YUL7-F1
#
_entry.id   AF-A0AAE3YUL7-F1
#
_cell.length_a   1.000
_cell.length_b   1.000
_cell.length_c   1.000
_cell.angle_alpha   90.00
_cell.angle_beta   90.00
_cell.angle_gamma   90.00
#
_symmetry.space_group_name_H-M   'P 1'
#
loop_
_entity.id
_entity.type
_entity.pdbx_description
1 polymer ?
#
loop_
_entity_poly.entity_id
_entity_poly.type
_entity_poly.pdbx_seq_one_letter_code
_entity_poly.pdbx_strand_id
1 'polypeptide(L)'
;MARNPDPARITDEIWALWERFDRLEPSVLLGGIYAAKPGYHNYRDALWTGDYSRAEVAADRQGPGDKAAAIDLTMSDAAMRTYTTRLDVAARARDPRLYIAGMPIIREFIGTKDNQTVYCYVLTGGRPLGVGADAGPDPGRDNTHLWHLHISFIRRFVANQDAMDRLYSVLAGESLATWRATDPKEIDMADVENIWRLLFNGGYPPGVAPTHSGGTDRAELYRRLQAIQRDLSLLLATRDDLDEEQIITGVVAGLTPERLAAAITTAGLTPAGLAAAIPDDLAGDVVDELVARISARAIEPADAAAEA
;
A
#
# COMPACT_ATOMS: atom_id res chain seq x y z
N MET A 1 -18.78 27.18 15.26
CA MET A 1 -18.35 26.11 14.33
C MET A 1 -16.96 26.47 13.85
N ALA A 2 -16.00 25.53 13.84
CA ALA A 2 -14.72 25.76 13.18
C ALA A 2 -14.99 25.97 11.67
N ARG A 3 -14.32 26.94 11.05
CA ARG A 3 -14.45 27.17 9.60
C ARG A 3 -13.52 26.18 8.92
N ASN A 4 -14.06 25.32 8.05
CA ASN A 4 -13.25 24.53 7.14
C ASN A 4 -13.14 25.29 5.80
N PRO A 5 -11.94 25.38 5.20
CA PRO A 5 -10.66 24.96 5.78
C PRO A 5 -10.22 25.85 6.95
N ASP A 6 -9.56 25.24 7.94
CA ASP A 6 -8.78 25.92 8.98
C ASP A 6 -7.29 25.65 8.70
N PRO A 7 -6.58 26.55 7.99
CA PRO A 7 -5.18 26.35 7.61
C PRO A 7 -4.25 26.19 8.82
N ALA A 8 -4.63 26.70 10.00
CA ALA A 8 -3.85 26.50 11.20
C ALA A 8 -3.92 25.05 11.70
N ARG A 9 -5.01 24.33 11.39
CA ARG A 9 -5.29 22.97 11.90
C ARG A 9 -5.25 21.87 10.85
N ILE A 10 -5.10 22.23 9.58
CA ILE A 10 -5.00 21.31 8.45
C ILE A 10 -3.58 21.40 7.90
N THR A 11 -3.03 20.28 7.42
CA THR A 11 -1.75 20.23 6.72
C THR A 11 -1.95 20.48 5.24
N ASP A 12 -0.91 20.98 4.56
CA ASP A 12 -0.96 21.20 3.11
C ASP A 12 -1.19 19.86 2.37
N GLU A 13 -0.67 18.76 2.91
CA GLU A 13 -0.78 17.42 2.32
C GLU A 13 -2.22 16.87 2.36
N ILE A 14 -2.93 16.99 3.49
CA ILE A 14 -4.34 16.59 3.58
C ILE A 14 -5.20 17.52 2.71
N TRP A 15 -4.87 18.81 2.65
CA TRP A 15 -5.57 19.74 1.79
C TRP A 15 -5.37 19.40 0.31
N ALA A 16 -4.15 19.07 -0.11
CA ALA A 16 -3.85 18.64 -1.47
C ALA A 16 -4.57 17.33 -1.84
N LEU A 17 -4.69 16.39 -0.89
CA LEU A 17 -5.52 15.19 -1.08
C LEU A 17 -6.98 15.55 -1.35
N TRP A 18 -7.56 16.44 -0.54
CA TRP A 18 -8.92 16.93 -0.73
C TRP A 18 -9.10 17.56 -2.13
N GLU A 19 -8.25 18.51 -2.51
CA GLU A 19 -8.37 19.20 -3.80
C GLU A 19 -8.27 18.24 -5.00
N ARG A 20 -7.43 17.20 -4.90
CA ARG A 20 -7.33 16.17 -5.94
C ARG A 20 -8.58 15.30 -5.98
N PHE A 21 -9.13 14.94 -4.82
CA PHE A 21 -10.33 14.13 -4.74
C PHE A 21 -11.58 14.89 -5.23
N ASP A 22 -11.69 16.19 -4.92
CA ASP A 22 -12.73 17.10 -5.42
C ASP A 22 -12.76 17.14 -6.95
N ARG A 23 -11.59 17.16 -7.60
CA ARG A 23 -11.50 17.06 -9.07
C ARG A 23 -11.82 15.68 -9.63
N LEU A 24 -11.60 14.62 -8.84
CA LEU A 24 -11.80 13.23 -9.25
C LEU A 24 -13.28 12.83 -9.19
N GLU A 25 -14.00 13.25 -8.15
CA GLU A 25 -15.37 12.83 -7.85
C GLU A 25 -16.34 14.01 -7.89
N PRO A 26 -17.09 14.23 -8.99
CA PRO A 26 -17.97 15.40 -9.13
C PRO A 26 -19.08 15.53 -8.09
N SER A 27 -19.46 14.44 -7.42
CA SER A 27 -20.48 14.47 -6.37
C SER A 27 -19.95 14.74 -4.96
N VAL A 28 -18.62 14.83 -4.78
CA VAL A 28 -18.04 14.97 -3.44
C VAL A 28 -18.20 16.38 -2.91
N LEU A 29 -18.44 16.47 -1.60
CA LEU A 29 -18.38 17.67 -0.80
C LEU A 29 -17.48 17.39 0.42
N LEU A 30 -16.75 18.41 0.84
CA LEU A 30 -15.94 18.32 2.05
C LEU A 30 -16.85 18.29 3.28
N GLY A 31 -16.98 17.12 3.91
CA GLY A 31 -17.72 16.95 5.17
C GLY A 31 -17.00 17.58 6.36
N GLY A 32 -15.66 17.58 6.33
CA GLY A 32 -14.82 18.28 7.28
C GLY A 32 -13.46 17.60 7.50
N ILE A 33 -12.47 18.38 7.94
CA ILE A 33 -11.15 17.87 8.35
C ILE A 33 -10.94 18.17 9.83
N TYR A 34 -11.05 19.44 10.22
CA TYR A 34 -10.91 19.85 11.61
C TYR A 34 -12.27 20.04 12.32
N ALA A 35 -12.36 19.52 13.54
CA ALA A 35 -13.41 19.83 14.50
C ALA A 35 -12.86 19.72 15.94
N ALA A 36 -13.20 20.67 16.80
CA ALA A 36 -12.83 20.66 18.22
C ALA A 36 -13.67 19.63 19.02
N LYS A 37 -13.49 18.34 18.75
CA LYS A 37 -14.14 17.19 19.41
C LYS A 37 -13.10 16.11 19.78
N PRO A 38 -13.41 15.12 20.62
CA PRO A 38 -12.52 13.96 20.79
C PRO A 38 -12.26 13.21 19.47
N GLY A 39 -11.13 12.52 19.36
CA GLY A 39 -10.78 11.73 18.16
C GLY A 39 -9.98 12.46 17.07
N TYR A 40 -9.86 11.81 15.89
CA TYR A 40 -8.93 12.21 14.82
C TYR A 40 -9.24 13.55 14.13
N HIS A 41 -10.48 14.04 14.14
CA HIS A 41 -10.79 15.38 13.61
C HIS A 41 -10.20 16.52 14.43
N ASN A 42 -9.72 16.25 15.64
CA ASN A 42 -9.03 17.23 16.45
C ASN A 42 -7.53 16.95 16.44
N TYR A 43 -6.76 17.96 16.83
CA TYR A 43 -5.32 17.81 16.90
C TYR A 43 -4.89 17.22 18.24
N ARG A 44 -3.82 16.43 18.19
CA ARG A 44 -3.34 15.59 19.30
C ARG A 44 -3.14 16.36 20.60
N ASP A 45 -2.62 17.59 20.51
CA ASP A 45 -2.23 18.39 21.66
C ASP A 45 -3.45 18.99 22.39
N ALA A 46 -4.63 19.02 21.77
CA ALA A 46 -5.90 19.36 22.42
C ALA A 46 -6.62 18.15 23.05
N LEU A 47 -6.14 16.93 22.81
CA LEU A 47 -6.78 15.72 23.28
C LEU A 47 -6.23 15.30 24.65
N TRP A 48 -7.10 14.72 25.46
CA TRP A 48 -6.70 14.02 26.67
C TRP A 48 -5.73 12.87 26.35
N THR A 49 -4.81 12.56 27.27
CA THR A 49 -3.74 11.56 27.08
C THR A 49 -4.23 10.15 26.81
N GLY A 50 -5.44 9.81 27.26
CA GLY A 50 -6.08 8.51 27.02
C GLY A 50 -7.04 8.46 25.83
N ASP A 51 -7.15 9.54 25.04
CA ASP A 51 -7.95 9.52 23.81
C ASP A 51 -7.42 8.45 22.85
N TYR A 52 -8.31 7.66 22.27
CA TYR A 52 -7.94 6.52 21.43
C TYR A 52 -7.09 6.94 20.22
N SER A 53 -7.40 8.11 19.64
CA SER A 53 -6.69 8.69 18.48
C SER A 53 -5.32 9.28 18.85
N ARG A 54 -4.90 9.13 20.11
CA ARG A 54 -3.60 9.55 20.63
C ARG A 54 -2.84 8.39 21.30
N ALA A 55 -3.57 7.49 21.96
CA ALA A 55 -2.98 6.54 22.91
C ALA A 55 -2.90 5.10 22.40
N GLU A 56 -3.86 4.63 21.58
CA GLU A 56 -3.93 3.22 21.21
C GLU A 56 -2.81 2.82 20.25
N VAL A 57 -2.48 3.69 19.30
CA VAL A 57 -1.43 3.42 18.30
C VAL A 57 -0.20 4.28 18.58
N ALA A 58 0.96 3.64 18.72
CA ALA A 58 2.20 4.35 19.06
C ALA A 58 2.59 5.43 18.03
N ALA A 59 2.29 5.19 16.76
CA ALA A 59 2.53 6.16 15.68
C ALA A 59 1.65 7.42 15.80
N ASP A 60 0.52 7.38 16.51
CA ASP A 60 -0.30 8.58 16.76
C ASP A 60 0.34 9.57 17.75
N ARG A 61 1.40 9.15 18.46
CA ARG A 61 2.19 10.04 19.32
C ARG A 61 3.24 10.83 18.54
N GLN A 62 3.32 10.66 17.22
CA GLN A 62 4.31 11.28 16.34
C GLN A 62 3.65 12.27 15.36
N GLY A 63 4.45 12.95 14.55
CA GLY A 63 3.98 13.98 13.62
C GLY A 63 3.53 15.28 14.31
N PRO A 64 3.01 16.25 13.52
CA PRO A 64 2.51 17.52 14.03
C PRO A 64 1.42 17.32 15.08
N GLY A 65 1.61 17.89 16.26
CA GLY A 65 0.67 17.75 17.38
C GLY A 65 -0.55 18.66 17.30
N ASP A 66 -0.47 19.70 16.49
CA ASP A 66 -1.41 20.80 16.35
C ASP A 66 -2.30 20.69 15.09
N LYS A 67 -2.19 19.57 14.36
CA LYS A 67 -2.95 19.26 13.14
C LYS A 67 -3.97 18.14 13.33
N ALA A 68 -5.12 18.30 12.66
CA ALA A 68 -6.13 17.27 12.53
C ALA A 68 -5.61 16.09 11.69
N ALA A 69 -6.24 14.93 11.87
CA ALA A 69 -5.82 13.67 11.30
C ALA A 69 -7.01 12.85 10.78
N ALA A 70 -8.08 13.51 10.35
CA ALA A 70 -9.20 12.85 9.68
C ALA A 70 -9.76 13.71 8.55
N ILE A 71 -10.44 13.08 7.60
CA ILE A 71 -11.22 13.73 6.55
C ILE A 71 -12.55 12.99 6.37
N ASP A 72 -13.63 13.76 6.26
CA ASP A 72 -14.95 13.28 5.87
C ASP A 72 -15.24 13.72 4.43
N LEU A 73 -15.52 12.74 3.57
CA LEU A 73 -15.87 12.96 2.16
C LEU A 73 -17.36 12.60 1.98
N THR A 74 -18.22 13.61 1.90
CA THR A 74 -19.66 13.40 1.64
C THR A 74 -19.87 13.27 0.15
N MET A 75 -20.61 12.27 -0.32
CA MET A 75 -20.74 12.02 -1.76
C MET A 75 -22.05 11.30 -2.09
N SER A 76 -22.34 11.14 -3.38
CA SER A 76 -23.50 10.34 -3.80
C SER A 76 -23.38 8.89 -3.35
N ASP A 77 -24.51 8.21 -3.19
CA ASP A 77 -24.60 6.77 -2.95
C ASP A 77 -23.70 5.92 -3.87
N ALA A 78 -23.69 6.23 -5.17
CA ALA A 78 -22.87 5.51 -6.14
C ALA A 78 -21.37 5.71 -5.89
N ALA A 79 -20.97 6.94 -5.55
CA ALA A 79 -19.60 7.26 -5.18
C ALA A 79 -19.23 6.56 -3.85
N MET A 80 -20.09 6.63 -2.82
CA MET A 80 -19.88 5.98 -1.52
C MET A 80 -19.53 4.51 -1.69
N ARG A 81 -20.33 3.77 -2.47
CA ARG A 81 -20.07 2.35 -2.76
C ARG A 81 -18.75 2.14 -3.48
N THR A 82 -18.44 2.97 -4.47
CA THR A 82 -17.19 2.89 -5.25
C THR A 82 -15.96 3.03 -4.36
N TYR A 83 -15.83 4.13 -3.63
CA TYR A 83 -14.61 4.44 -2.89
C TYR A 83 -14.46 3.59 -1.62
N THR A 84 -15.58 3.28 -0.94
CA THR A 84 -15.55 2.33 0.20
C THR A 84 -15.09 0.94 -0.27
N THR A 85 -15.56 0.48 -1.44
CA THR A 85 -15.15 -0.82 -2.01
C THR A 85 -13.68 -0.81 -2.41
N ARG A 86 -13.17 0.27 -3.00
CA ARG A 86 -11.73 0.39 -3.36
C ARG A 86 -10.84 0.27 -2.12
N LEU A 87 -11.16 0.99 -1.05
CA LEU A 87 -10.42 0.92 0.20
C LEU A 87 -10.54 -0.46 0.86
N ASP A 88 -11.73 -1.08 0.84
CA ASP A 88 -11.96 -2.45 1.33
C ASP A 88 -11.07 -3.46 0.62
N VAL A 89 -11.11 -3.47 -0.71
CA VAL A 89 -10.29 -4.38 -1.55
C VAL A 89 -8.81 -4.16 -1.27
N ALA A 90 -8.35 -2.91 -1.28
CA ALA A 90 -6.94 -2.58 -1.01
C ALA A 90 -6.50 -3.00 0.40
N ALA A 91 -7.33 -2.72 1.43
CA ALA A 91 -7.02 -3.09 2.81
C ALA A 91 -6.96 -4.61 3.00
N ARG A 92 -7.90 -5.37 2.40
CA ARG A 92 -7.90 -6.85 2.44
C ARG A 92 -6.68 -7.44 1.72
N ALA A 93 -6.27 -6.84 0.62
CA ALA A 93 -5.09 -7.25 -0.13
C ALA A 93 -3.77 -6.83 0.52
N ARG A 94 -3.80 -6.12 1.66
CA ARG A 94 -2.62 -5.47 2.27
C ARG A 94 -1.85 -4.64 1.25
N ASP A 95 -2.58 -3.87 0.43
CA ASP A 95 -2.01 -3.09 -0.65
C ASP A 95 -0.88 -2.19 -0.13
N PRO A 96 0.34 -2.27 -0.70
CA PRO A 96 1.50 -1.52 -0.20
C PRO A 96 1.31 -0.01 -0.24
N ARG A 97 0.34 0.50 -1.01
CA ARG A 97 -0.04 1.92 -1.01
C ARG A 97 -0.70 2.36 0.29
N LEU A 98 -1.17 1.45 1.12
CA LEU A 98 -1.74 1.77 2.43
C LEU A 98 -0.69 1.72 3.54
N TYR A 99 0.59 1.47 3.22
CA TYR A 99 1.68 1.30 4.19
C TYR A 99 2.93 2.09 3.80
N ILE A 100 3.68 2.52 4.82
CA ILE A 100 5.04 3.07 4.69
C ILE A 100 5.91 2.38 5.74
N ALA A 101 6.99 1.74 5.30
CA ALA A 101 7.89 0.95 6.15
C ALA A 101 7.14 -0.06 7.05
N GLY A 102 6.17 -0.77 6.45
CA GLY A 102 5.34 -1.77 7.13
C GLY A 102 4.28 -1.20 8.09
N MET A 103 4.21 0.12 8.28
CA MET A 103 3.20 0.77 9.12
C MET A 103 2.04 1.30 8.27
N PRO A 104 0.78 1.12 8.68
CA PRO A 104 -0.36 1.62 7.93
C PRO A 104 -0.41 3.16 7.96
N ILE A 105 -0.77 3.77 6.83
CA ILE A 105 -0.94 5.22 6.68
C ILE A 105 -2.22 5.69 7.37
N ILE A 106 -3.28 4.89 7.26
CA ILE A 106 -4.59 5.16 7.86
C ILE A 106 -4.82 4.24 9.06
N ARG A 107 -5.44 4.76 10.12
CA ARG A 107 -5.90 3.96 11.26
C ARG A 107 -7.13 3.17 10.88
N GLU A 108 -8.15 3.89 10.43
CA GLU A 108 -9.45 3.36 10.10
C GLU A 108 -10.11 4.14 8.96
N PHE A 109 -11.02 3.49 8.24
CA PHE A 109 -11.99 4.15 7.39
C PHE A 109 -13.38 3.59 7.64
N ILE A 110 -14.39 4.43 7.48
CA ILE A 110 -15.79 4.10 7.75
C ILE A 110 -16.66 4.61 6.61
N GLY A 111 -17.47 3.73 6.02
CA GLY A 111 -18.32 4.07 4.90
C GLY A 111 -19.35 2.98 4.62
N THR A 112 -19.89 2.95 3.40
CA THR A 112 -20.89 1.95 2.98
C THR A 112 -20.60 1.39 1.59
N LYS A 113 -20.93 0.12 1.40
CA LYS A 113 -20.82 -0.60 0.12
C LYS A 113 -22.18 -0.93 -0.50
N ASP A 114 -23.26 -0.68 0.23
CA ASP A 114 -24.64 -1.06 -0.14
C ASP A 114 -25.68 0.04 0.20
N ASN A 115 -25.26 1.18 0.77
CA ASN A 115 -26.08 2.26 1.32
C ASN A 115 -26.99 1.88 2.51
N GLN A 116 -26.82 0.69 3.06
CA GLN A 116 -27.68 0.17 4.13
C GLN A 116 -26.86 -0.16 5.36
N THR A 117 -25.64 -0.62 5.14
CA THR A 117 -24.72 -1.10 6.15
C THR A 117 -23.54 -0.15 6.27
N VAL A 118 -23.25 0.29 7.49
CA VAL A 118 -22.00 0.98 7.82
C VAL A 118 -20.92 -0.07 8.07
N TYR A 119 -19.79 0.08 7.39
CA TYR A 119 -18.61 -0.73 7.58
C TYR A 119 -17.50 0.11 8.18
N CYS A 120 -16.81 -0.45 9.17
CA CYS A 120 -15.63 0.15 9.78
C CYS A 120 -14.44 -0.80 9.58
N TYR A 121 -13.37 -0.29 9.01
CA TYR A 121 -12.14 -1.02 8.71
C TYR A 121 -11.00 -0.45 9.51
N VAL A 122 -10.26 -1.30 10.22
CA VAL A 122 -9.19 -0.87 11.14
C VAL A 122 -7.87 -1.53 10.74
N LEU A 123 -6.89 -0.75 10.29
CA LEU A 123 -5.66 -1.27 9.66
C LEU A 123 -4.51 -1.55 10.64
N THR A 124 -4.52 -1.00 11.85
CA THR A 124 -3.40 -1.16 12.81
C THR A 124 -3.56 -2.37 13.76
N GLY A 125 -4.63 -3.17 13.63
CA GLY A 125 -4.96 -4.25 14.57
C GLY A 125 -5.33 -3.76 15.98
N GLY A 126 -5.78 -4.66 16.86
CA GLY A 126 -5.85 -4.39 18.32
C GLY A 126 -7.23 -4.29 19.00
N ARG A 127 -8.35 -4.54 18.31
CA ARG A 127 -9.63 -4.93 18.97
C ARG A 127 -9.80 -6.46 18.86
N PRO A 128 -10.80 -7.09 19.50
CA PRO A 128 -11.27 -8.44 19.13
C PRO A 128 -11.64 -8.57 17.63
N LEU A 129 -11.65 -7.44 16.92
CA LEU A 129 -11.69 -7.25 15.47
C LEU A 129 -10.26 -6.91 14.97
N GLY A 130 -9.27 -7.74 15.26
CA GLY A 130 -7.84 -7.45 15.03
C GLY A 130 -7.12 -8.50 14.19
N VAL A 131 -6.67 -8.05 13.01
CA VAL A 131 -5.82 -8.67 11.97
C VAL A 131 -6.40 -9.88 11.21
N GLY A 132 -7.40 -9.55 10.38
CA GLY A 132 -7.56 -10.05 9.02
C GLY A 132 -8.41 -9.12 8.16
N ALA A 133 -8.23 -7.79 8.21
CA ALA A 133 -9.31 -6.86 7.81
C ALA A 133 -10.62 -7.29 8.47
N ASP A 134 -10.69 -7.18 9.80
CA ASP A 134 -11.91 -7.43 10.59
C ASP A 134 -12.88 -6.29 10.40
N ALA A 135 -13.33 -6.24 9.16
CA ALA A 135 -14.26 -5.31 8.65
C ALA A 135 -15.52 -6.06 8.37
N GLY A 136 -16.52 -5.66 9.11
CA GLY A 136 -17.86 -6.14 8.96
C GLY A 136 -18.81 -4.97 9.13
N PRO A 137 -20.10 -5.26 9.02
CA PRO A 137 -21.14 -4.39 9.54
C PRO A 137 -20.77 -3.96 10.97
N ASP A 138 -20.71 -2.65 11.24
CA ASP A 138 -20.52 -2.11 12.57
C ASP A 138 -21.80 -1.39 13.02
N PRO A 139 -22.77 -2.13 13.59
CA PRO A 139 -24.06 -1.55 14.01
C PRO A 139 -23.93 -0.54 15.16
N GLY A 140 -22.74 -0.42 15.77
CA GLY A 140 -22.45 0.55 16.82
C GLY A 140 -22.04 1.93 16.28
N ARG A 141 -21.76 2.05 14.98
CA ARG A 141 -21.45 3.33 14.33
C ARG A 141 -22.73 4.01 13.90
N ASP A 142 -22.70 5.34 13.92
CA ASP A 142 -23.86 6.12 13.54
C ASP A 142 -24.07 6.10 12.02
N ASN A 143 -25.33 6.25 11.61
CA ASN A 143 -25.76 6.15 10.22
C ASN A 143 -25.29 7.30 9.33
N THR A 144 -24.57 8.31 9.86
CA THR A 144 -24.07 9.37 9.00
C THR A 144 -23.03 8.86 8.01
N HIS A 145 -22.35 7.75 8.34
CA HIS A 145 -21.40 7.05 7.45
C HIS A 145 -22.05 6.33 6.26
N LEU A 146 -23.38 6.37 6.14
CA LEU A 146 -24.08 5.92 4.92
C LEU A 146 -23.95 6.91 3.77
N TRP A 147 -23.60 8.18 4.05
CA TRP A 147 -23.51 9.23 3.04
C TRP A 147 -22.19 10.01 3.08
N HIS A 148 -21.28 9.70 4.01
CA HIS A 148 -19.89 10.17 3.96
C HIS A 148 -18.90 9.06 4.27
N LEU A 149 -17.74 9.09 3.59
CA LEU A 149 -16.60 8.25 3.86
C LEU A 149 -15.67 8.98 4.84
N HIS A 150 -15.57 8.44 6.05
CA HIS A 150 -14.64 8.90 7.07
C HIS A 150 -13.29 8.19 6.91
N ILE A 151 -12.19 8.93 6.90
CA ILE A 151 -10.83 8.38 6.89
C ILE A 151 -10.04 9.00 8.04
N SER A 152 -9.56 8.16 8.94
CA SER A 152 -8.63 8.54 10.02
C SER A 152 -7.20 8.21 9.61
N PHE A 153 -6.36 9.22 9.51
CA PHE A 153 -4.93 9.10 9.25
C PHE A 153 -4.16 8.82 10.54
N ILE A 154 -3.15 7.98 10.47
CA ILE A 154 -2.16 7.90 11.54
C ILE A 154 -1.42 9.24 11.62
N ARG A 155 -1.38 9.84 12.81
CA ARG A 155 -0.91 11.23 13.00
C ARG A 155 0.53 11.44 12.53
N ARG A 156 1.36 10.40 12.56
CA ARG A 156 2.72 10.42 11.99
C ARG A 156 2.74 10.88 10.52
N PHE A 157 1.72 10.56 9.74
CA PHE A 157 1.72 10.72 8.28
C PHE A 157 0.90 11.91 7.77
N VAL A 158 0.28 12.70 8.65
CA VAL A 158 -0.60 13.82 8.21
C VAL A 158 0.15 14.92 7.45
N ALA A 159 1.46 15.05 7.66
CA ALA A 159 2.34 15.96 6.94
C ALA A 159 3.33 15.20 6.02
N ASN A 160 2.90 14.06 5.49
CA ASN A 160 3.69 13.26 4.56
C ASN A 160 2.96 13.18 3.21
N GLN A 161 3.50 13.88 2.21
CA GLN A 161 2.88 13.96 0.89
C GLN A 161 2.85 12.58 0.19
N ASP A 162 3.89 11.77 0.34
CA ASP A 162 3.94 10.42 -0.21
C ASP A 162 2.80 9.54 0.36
N ALA A 163 2.50 9.69 1.64
CA ALA A 163 1.38 8.97 2.26
C ALA A 163 0.02 9.37 1.64
N MET A 164 -0.17 10.66 1.38
CA MET A 164 -1.39 11.16 0.74
C MET A 164 -1.47 10.76 -0.74
N ASP A 165 -0.35 10.74 -1.46
CA ASP A 165 -0.26 10.33 -2.85
C ASP A 165 -0.60 8.84 -3.02
N ARG A 166 -0.09 7.99 -2.14
CA ARG A 166 -0.39 6.54 -2.15
C ARG A 166 -1.86 6.27 -1.84
N LEU A 167 -2.44 6.96 -0.85
CA LEU A 167 -3.87 6.84 -0.57
C LEU A 167 -4.72 7.34 -1.75
N TYR A 168 -4.35 8.48 -2.34
CA TYR A 168 -5.03 9.01 -3.52
C TYR A 168 -5.01 8.00 -4.68
N SER A 169 -3.88 7.33 -4.94
CA SER A 169 -3.77 6.30 -5.98
C SER A 169 -4.82 5.19 -5.80
N VAL A 170 -5.01 4.69 -4.58
CA VAL A 170 -6.05 3.71 -4.25
C VAL A 170 -7.45 4.28 -4.53
N LEU A 171 -7.71 5.51 -4.06
CA LEU A 171 -9.00 6.17 -4.24
C LEU A 171 -9.31 6.44 -5.72
N ALA A 172 -8.32 6.81 -6.52
CA ALA A 172 -8.42 7.02 -7.96
C ALA A 172 -8.69 5.73 -8.74
N GLY A 173 -8.53 4.56 -8.10
CA GLY A 173 -8.67 3.26 -8.75
C GLY A 173 -7.49 2.92 -9.66
N GLU A 174 -6.33 3.53 -9.43
CA GLU A 174 -5.10 3.15 -10.12
C GLU A 174 -4.78 1.68 -9.80
N SER A 175 -4.37 0.91 -10.81
CA SER A 175 -3.97 -0.47 -10.58
C SER A 175 -2.65 -0.52 -9.81
N LEU A 176 -2.46 -1.55 -8.98
CA LEU A 176 -1.20 -1.72 -8.25
C LEU A 176 0.00 -1.84 -9.21
N ALA A 177 -0.18 -2.49 -10.36
CA ALA A 177 0.84 -2.61 -11.39
C ALA A 177 1.23 -1.25 -12.00
N THR A 178 0.24 -0.42 -12.34
CA THR A 178 0.48 0.95 -12.84
C THR A 178 1.23 1.78 -11.81
N TRP A 179 0.76 1.77 -10.55
CA TRP A 179 1.39 2.53 -9.49
C TRP A 179 2.86 2.12 -9.29
N ARG A 180 3.16 0.81 -9.27
CA ARG A 180 4.53 0.28 -9.17
C ARG A 180 5.41 0.70 -10.36
N ALA A 181 4.87 0.73 -11.56
CA ALA A 181 5.61 1.18 -12.75
C ALA A 181 5.96 2.68 -12.70
N THR A 182 5.19 3.47 -11.94
CA THR A 182 5.36 4.92 -11.80
C THR A 182 5.99 5.36 -10.48
N ASP A 183 6.23 4.45 -9.53
CA ASP A 183 6.84 4.78 -8.23
C ASP A 183 8.36 4.49 -8.29
N PRO A 184 9.21 5.45 -8.71
CA PRO A 184 10.67 5.29 -8.73
C PRO A 184 11.28 5.29 -7.31
N LYS A 185 10.48 5.03 -6.26
CA LYS A 185 10.89 5.08 -4.85
C LYS A 185 11.25 3.72 -4.26
N GLU A 186 11.25 2.65 -5.06
CA GLU A 186 12.22 1.57 -4.77
C GLU A 186 13.60 2.21 -4.89
N ILE A 187 14.36 2.22 -3.79
CA ILE A 187 15.71 2.77 -3.83
C ILE A 187 16.46 2.00 -4.91
N ASP A 188 16.78 2.67 -6.02
CA ASP A 188 17.62 2.10 -7.06
C ASP A 188 18.93 1.66 -6.39
N MET A 189 19.39 0.45 -6.69
CA MET A 189 20.70 0.01 -6.20
C MET A 189 21.81 0.98 -6.63
N ALA A 190 21.63 1.73 -7.72
CA ALA A 190 22.51 2.83 -8.10
C ALA A 190 22.46 4.02 -7.11
N ASP A 191 21.29 4.33 -6.55
CA ASP A 191 21.15 5.35 -5.49
C ASP A 191 21.75 4.86 -4.17
N VAL A 192 21.56 3.58 -3.82
CA VAL A 192 22.26 2.95 -2.69
C VAL A 192 23.77 3.04 -2.90
N GLU A 193 24.27 2.73 -4.10
CA GLU A 193 25.71 2.78 -4.42
C GLU A 193 26.25 4.21 -4.41
N ASN A 194 25.51 5.21 -4.89
CA ASN A 194 25.88 6.62 -4.83
C ASN A 194 25.92 7.15 -3.39
N ILE A 195 24.94 6.76 -2.56
CA ILE A 195 24.93 7.04 -1.12
C ILE A 195 26.14 6.37 -0.46
N TRP A 196 26.45 5.11 -0.83
CA TRP A 196 27.63 4.40 -0.35
C TRP A 196 28.93 5.11 -0.74
N ARG A 197 29.08 5.57 -1.99
CA ARG A 197 30.27 6.29 -2.48
C ARG A 197 30.48 7.63 -1.77
N LEU A 198 29.40 8.38 -1.54
CA LEU A 198 29.43 9.65 -0.81
C LEU A 198 29.81 9.46 0.66
N LEU A 199 29.31 8.41 1.31
CA LEU A 199 29.52 8.16 2.73
C LEU A 199 30.87 7.49 3.04
N PHE A 200 31.38 6.63 2.14
CA PHE A 200 32.52 5.76 2.45
C PHE A 200 33.76 5.97 1.57
N ASN A 201 33.63 6.49 0.34
CA ASN A 201 34.77 6.65 -0.57
C ASN A 201 35.28 8.10 -0.71
N GLY A 202 34.67 9.07 -0.01
CA GLY A 202 35.16 10.45 0.06
C GLY A 202 35.29 11.16 -1.30
N GLY A 203 34.65 10.63 -2.34
CA GLY A 203 34.80 11.11 -3.70
C GLY A 203 33.87 12.28 -3.99
N TYR A 204 34.34 13.50 -3.77
CA TYR A 204 33.86 14.59 -4.61
C TYR A 204 34.36 14.33 -6.03
N PRO A 205 33.55 14.61 -7.08
CA PRO A 205 34.04 14.59 -8.44
C PRO A 205 35.28 15.52 -8.56
N PRO A 206 36.31 15.14 -9.33
CA PRO A 206 37.50 15.96 -9.48
C PRO A 206 37.11 17.34 -10.04
N GLY A 207 37.31 18.38 -9.23
CA GLY A 207 37.06 19.78 -9.61
C GLY A 207 36.12 20.57 -8.69
N VAL A 208 35.45 19.94 -7.72
CA VAL A 208 34.59 20.66 -6.75
C VAL A 208 35.28 20.72 -5.39
N ALA A 209 35.88 21.87 -5.06
CA ALA A 209 36.41 22.11 -3.71
C ALA A 209 35.24 22.35 -2.73
N PRO A 210 35.20 21.65 -1.58
CA PRO A 210 34.15 21.86 -0.60
C PRO A 210 34.37 23.18 0.14
N THR A 211 33.63 24.21 -0.24
CA THR A 211 33.56 25.47 0.52
C THR A 211 32.41 25.41 1.52
N HIS A 212 32.56 24.71 2.65
CA HIS A 212 31.61 24.84 3.75
C HIS A 212 32.31 24.98 5.10
N SER A 213 32.50 26.24 5.49
CA SER A 213 32.58 26.72 6.85
C SER A 213 31.23 26.50 7.54
N GLY A 214 31.07 25.36 8.22
CA GLY A 214 29.86 25.04 8.98
C GLY A 214 30.08 23.79 9.78
N GLY A 215 30.59 23.95 11.00
CA GLY A 215 30.98 22.87 11.90
C GLY A 215 29.81 22.03 12.41
N THR A 216 29.33 21.09 11.59
CA THR A 216 28.80 19.84 12.13
C THR A 216 29.98 18.99 12.56
N ASP A 217 30.10 18.77 13.87
CA ASP A 217 31.09 17.88 14.46
C ASP A 217 31.05 16.53 13.74
N ARG A 218 32.18 16.12 13.19
CA ARG A 218 32.34 14.86 12.44
C ARG A 218 31.88 13.66 13.27
N ALA A 219 31.96 13.74 14.60
CA ALA A 219 31.43 12.73 15.51
C ALA A 219 29.89 12.61 15.45
N GLU A 220 29.17 13.72 15.26
CA GLU A 220 27.71 13.73 15.11
C GLU A 220 27.29 13.09 13.78
N LEU A 221 28.03 13.36 12.71
CA LEU A 221 27.80 12.72 11.41
C LEU A 221 27.98 11.19 11.52
N TYR A 222 29.04 10.73 12.21
CA TYR A 222 29.26 9.30 12.44
C TYR A 222 28.16 8.65 13.30
N ARG A 223 27.66 9.33 14.33
CA ARG A 223 26.55 8.81 15.15
C ARG A 223 25.27 8.65 14.34
N ARG A 224 24.96 9.62 13.46
CA ARG A 224 23.80 9.55 12.56
C ARG A 224 23.95 8.43 11.54
N LEU A 225 25.14 8.24 10.97
CA LEU A 225 25.48 7.13 10.08
C LEU A 225 25.27 5.77 10.74
N GLN A 226 25.74 5.57 11.97
CA GLN A 226 25.56 4.32 12.71
C GLN A 226 24.09 4.06 13.06
N ALA A 227 23.30 5.11 13.31
CA ALA A 227 21.86 4.97 13.54
C ALA A 227 21.14 4.52 12.26
N ILE A 228 21.41 5.17 11.13
CA ILE A 228 20.84 4.79 9.82
C ILE A 228 21.22 3.35 9.45
N GLN A 229 22.49 2.97 9.64
CA GLN A 229 22.95 1.61 9.32
C GLN A 229 22.20 0.55 10.13
N ARG A 230 22.00 0.78 11.43
CA ARG A 230 21.24 -0.13 12.31
C ARG A 230 19.77 -0.22 11.91
N ASP A 231 19.15 0.90 11.58
CA ASP A 231 17.75 0.94 11.15
C ASP A 231 17.58 0.22 9.81
N LEU A 232 18.53 0.37 8.88
CA LEU A 232 18.54 -0.33 7.60
C LEU A 232 18.75 -1.85 7.78
N SER A 233 19.66 -2.26 8.68
CA SER A 233 19.86 -3.68 8.99
C SER A 233 18.63 -4.33 9.63
N LEU A 234 17.89 -3.61 10.47
CA LEU A 234 16.62 -4.09 11.02
C LEU A 234 15.52 -4.19 9.96
N LEU A 235 15.47 -3.25 9.03
CA LEU A 235 14.53 -3.27 7.90
C LEU A 235 14.83 -4.45 6.96
N LEU A 236 16.10 -4.69 6.66
CA LEU A 236 16.52 -5.81 5.82
C LEU A 236 16.35 -7.16 6.52
N ALA A 237 16.58 -7.25 7.84
CA ALA A 237 16.34 -8.47 8.61
C ALA A 237 14.86 -8.82 8.79
N THR A 238 13.94 -7.93 8.42
CA THR A 238 12.47 -8.14 8.47
C THR A 238 11.84 -8.25 7.08
N ARG A 239 12.63 -8.07 6.01
CA ARG A 239 12.22 -8.35 4.64
C ARG A 239 12.30 -9.87 4.47
N ASP A 240 11.14 -10.50 4.26
CA ASP A 240 11.07 -11.93 3.99
C ASP A 240 11.58 -12.14 2.56
N ASP A 241 12.85 -12.50 2.43
CA ASP A 241 13.55 -12.74 1.17
C ASP A 241 13.12 -14.08 0.53
N LEU A 242 11.83 -14.39 0.59
CA LEU A 242 11.27 -15.53 -0.11
C LEU A 242 11.30 -15.21 -1.60
N ASP A 243 12.31 -15.76 -2.26
CA ASP A 243 12.43 -15.81 -3.70
C ASP A 243 11.23 -16.61 -4.26
N GLU A 244 10.19 -15.88 -4.65
CA GLU A 244 8.94 -16.44 -5.19
C GLU A 244 9.22 -17.30 -6.43
N GLU A 245 10.26 -16.99 -7.21
CA GLU A 245 10.69 -17.76 -8.38
C GLU A 245 11.29 -19.11 -7.96
N GLN A 246 12.13 -19.14 -6.92
CA GLN A 246 12.62 -20.40 -6.33
C GLN A 246 11.50 -21.21 -5.68
N ILE A 247 10.53 -20.57 -5.03
CA ILE A 247 9.38 -21.27 -4.44
C ILE A 247 8.51 -21.89 -5.54
N ILE A 248 8.18 -21.12 -6.59
CA ILE A 248 7.41 -21.62 -7.74
C ILE A 248 8.18 -22.76 -8.41
N THR A 249 9.49 -22.58 -8.65
CA THR A 249 10.34 -23.60 -9.26
C THR A 249 10.41 -24.87 -8.40
N GLY A 250 10.58 -24.72 -7.08
CA GLY A 250 10.63 -25.85 -6.15
C GLY A 250 9.29 -26.59 -6.03
N VAL A 251 8.18 -25.85 -5.99
CA VAL A 251 6.83 -26.42 -5.96
C VAL A 251 6.53 -27.14 -7.28
N VAL A 252 6.82 -26.54 -8.42
CA VAL A 252 6.58 -27.15 -9.74
C VAL A 252 7.48 -28.35 -9.99
N ALA A 253 8.76 -28.30 -9.60
CA ALA A 253 9.69 -29.42 -9.75
C ALA A 253 9.30 -30.65 -8.89
N GLY A 254 8.60 -30.43 -7.77
CA GLY A 254 8.12 -31.49 -6.89
C GLY A 254 6.76 -32.09 -7.26
N LEU A 255 6.06 -31.51 -8.25
CA LEU A 255 4.75 -31.97 -8.69
C LEU A 255 4.89 -32.83 -9.94
N THR A 256 4.41 -34.07 -9.87
CA THR A 256 4.17 -34.83 -11.09
C THR A 256 3.02 -34.20 -11.87
N PRO A 257 2.95 -34.38 -13.21
CA PRO A 257 1.85 -33.87 -14.01
C PRO A 257 0.46 -34.21 -13.45
N GLU A 258 0.31 -35.40 -12.87
CA GLU A 258 -0.94 -35.88 -12.27
C GLU A 258 -1.31 -35.12 -10.99
N ARG A 259 -0.31 -34.80 -10.15
CA ARG A 259 -0.53 -34.01 -8.92
C ARG A 259 -0.84 -32.56 -9.23
N LEU A 260 -0.20 -32.00 -10.26
CA LEU A 260 -0.51 -30.67 -10.76
C LEU A 260 -1.94 -30.60 -11.31
N ALA A 261 -2.35 -31.57 -12.15
CA ALA A 261 -3.71 -31.65 -12.69
C ALA A 261 -4.78 -31.80 -11.59
N ALA A 262 -4.52 -32.61 -10.56
CA ALA A 262 -5.40 -32.77 -9.42
C ALA A 262 -5.53 -31.48 -8.58
N ALA A 263 -4.42 -30.75 -8.39
CA ALA A 263 -4.42 -29.47 -7.68
C ALA A 263 -5.22 -28.40 -8.42
N ILE A 264 -5.03 -28.28 -9.75
CA ILE A 264 -5.80 -27.38 -10.62
C ILE A 264 -7.30 -27.68 -10.52
N THR A 265 -7.67 -28.97 -10.59
CA THR A 265 -9.07 -29.42 -10.47
C THR A 265 -9.66 -29.08 -9.10
N THR A 266 -8.90 -29.32 -8.02
CA THR A 266 -9.33 -29.02 -6.64
C THR A 266 -9.51 -27.52 -6.40
N ALA A 267 -8.71 -26.69 -7.05
CA ALA A 267 -8.82 -25.24 -7.02
C ALA A 267 -10.04 -24.69 -7.80
N GLY A 268 -10.83 -25.56 -8.46
CA GLY A 268 -11.98 -25.16 -9.26
C GLY A 268 -11.62 -24.47 -10.58
N LEU A 269 -10.35 -24.56 -10.99
CA LEU A 269 -9.88 -23.99 -12.25
C LEU A 269 -10.29 -24.92 -13.39
N THR A 270 -11.26 -24.48 -14.19
CA THR A 270 -11.68 -25.21 -15.38
C THR A 270 -10.71 -24.96 -16.54
N PRO A 271 -10.58 -25.88 -17.51
CA PRO A 271 -9.81 -25.62 -18.73
C PRO A 271 -10.24 -24.34 -19.44
N ALA A 272 -11.53 -24.03 -19.46
CA ALA A 272 -12.05 -22.78 -20.04
C ALA A 272 -11.66 -21.54 -19.23
N GLY A 273 -11.66 -21.63 -17.90
CA GLY A 273 -11.21 -20.54 -17.02
C GLY A 273 -9.71 -20.27 -17.12
N LEU A 274 -8.91 -21.33 -17.25
CA LEU A 274 -7.48 -21.20 -17.51
C LEU A 274 -7.23 -20.57 -18.89
N ALA A 275 -7.92 -21.05 -19.93
CA ALA A 275 -7.80 -20.50 -21.27
C ALA A 275 -8.21 -19.01 -21.34
N ALA A 276 -9.26 -18.61 -20.62
CA ALA A 276 -9.71 -17.22 -20.54
C ALA A 276 -8.77 -16.31 -19.73
N ALA A 277 -7.88 -16.88 -18.92
CA ALA A 277 -6.90 -16.14 -18.13
C ALA A 277 -5.56 -15.95 -18.86
N ILE A 278 -5.35 -16.61 -20.00
CA ILE A 278 -4.16 -16.42 -20.84
C ILE A 278 -4.37 -15.16 -21.68
N PRO A 279 -3.50 -14.15 -21.57
CA PRO A 279 -3.55 -12.97 -22.45
C PRO A 279 -3.50 -13.36 -23.95
N ASP A 280 -4.22 -12.64 -24.80
CA ASP A 280 -4.36 -12.97 -26.23
C ASP A 280 -3.02 -13.02 -26.98
N ASP A 281 -2.03 -12.22 -26.57
CA ASP A 281 -0.67 -12.21 -27.11
C ASP A 281 0.11 -13.47 -26.72
N LEU A 282 -0.05 -13.96 -25.49
CA LEU A 282 0.54 -15.22 -25.02
C LEU A 282 -0.15 -16.47 -25.57
N ALA A 283 -1.44 -16.38 -25.89
CA ALA A 283 -2.18 -17.52 -26.44
C ALA A 283 -1.60 -17.98 -27.79
N GLY A 284 -1.14 -17.04 -28.62
CA GLY A 284 -0.45 -17.34 -29.88
C GLY A 284 0.84 -18.12 -29.65
N ASP A 285 1.71 -17.63 -28.76
CA ASP A 285 3.00 -18.26 -28.45
C ASP A 285 2.84 -19.68 -27.90
N VAL A 286 1.82 -19.92 -27.07
CA VAL A 286 1.52 -21.26 -26.51
C VAL A 286 1.07 -22.23 -27.62
N VAL A 287 0.25 -21.76 -28.56
CA VAL A 287 -0.19 -22.58 -29.70
C VAL A 287 1.01 -22.93 -30.59
N ASP A 288 1.86 -21.96 -30.90
CA ASP A 288 3.04 -22.18 -31.74
C ASP A 288 4.03 -23.17 -31.11
N GLU A 289 4.30 -23.06 -29.81
CA GLU A 289 5.16 -23.99 -29.08
C GLU A 289 4.55 -25.41 -29.02
N LEU A 290 3.23 -25.53 -28.82
CA LEU A 290 2.54 -26.83 -28.82
C LEU A 290 2.61 -27.50 -30.20
N VAL A 291 2.36 -26.74 -31.27
CA VAL A 291 2.48 -27.22 -32.65
C VAL A 291 3.91 -27.69 -32.92
N ALA A 292 4.92 -26.90 -32.54
CA ALA A 292 6.32 -27.27 -32.70
C ALA A 292 6.66 -28.60 -32.00
N ARG A 293 6.20 -28.79 -30.75
CA ARG A 293 6.44 -30.03 -29.99
C ARG A 293 5.72 -31.24 -30.55
N ILE A 294 4.48 -31.08 -31.01
CA ILE A 294 3.71 -32.16 -31.63
C ILE A 294 4.38 -32.58 -32.95
N SER A 295 4.77 -31.60 -33.77
CA SER A 295 5.49 -31.86 -35.03
C SER A 295 6.85 -32.51 -34.78
N ALA A 296 7.61 -32.10 -33.76
CA ALA A 296 8.87 -32.72 -33.40
C ALA A 296 8.71 -34.19 -32.95
N ARG A 297 7.66 -34.50 -32.18
CA ARG A 297 7.34 -35.88 -31.77
C ARG A 297 6.87 -36.76 -32.92
N ALA A 298 6.19 -36.19 -33.92
CA ALA A 298 5.71 -36.94 -35.09
C ALA A 298 6.86 -37.36 -36.03
N ILE A 299 8.07 -36.83 -35.85
CA ILE A 299 9.25 -37.10 -36.68
C ILE A 299 10.18 -38.15 -36.05
N GLU A 300 9.98 -38.57 -34.80
CA GLU A 300 10.71 -39.72 -34.26
C GLU A 300 10.19 -41.01 -34.91
N PRO A 301 10.98 -41.72 -35.74
CA PRO A 301 10.55 -42.96 -36.35
C PRO A 301 10.35 -44.02 -35.25
N ALA A 302 9.22 -44.73 -35.30
CA ALA A 302 8.89 -45.83 -34.41
C ALA A 302 9.81 -47.07 -34.53
N ASP A 303 10.92 -46.97 -35.27
CA ASP A 303 11.79 -48.07 -35.63
C ASP A 303 13.13 -48.02 -34.87
N ALA A 304 13.11 -48.47 -33.61
CA ALA A 304 14.32 -48.87 -32.90
C ALA A 304 14.07 -50.00 -31.87
N ALA A 305 13.06 -50.85 -32.10
CA ALA A 305 12.74 -51.98 -31.22
C ALA A 305 12.48 -53.28 -31.99
N ALA A 306 13.36 -53.60 -32.94
CA ALA A 306 13.41 -54.91 -33.56
C ALA A 306 14.83 -55.27 -34.03
N GLU A 307 15.78 -55.39 -33.10
CA GLU A 307 16.98 -56.24 -33.26
C GLU A 307 17.74 -56.36 -31.92
N ALA A 308 17.32 -57.34 -31.10
CA ALA A 308 18.13 -58.11 -30.15
C ALA A 308 17.30 -59.26 -29.56
#